data_AF-A0A925TT31-F1
#
_entry.id   AF-A0A925TT31-F1
#
_cell.length_a   1.000
_cell.length_b   1.000
_cell.length_c   1.000
_cell.angle_alpha   90.00
_cell.angle_beta   90.00
_cell.angle_gamma   90.00
#
_symmetry.space_group_name_H-M   'P 1'
#
loop_
_entity.id
_entity.type
_entity.pdbx_description
1 polymer ?
#
loop_
_entity_poly.entity_id
_entity_poly.type
_entity_poly.pdbx_seq_one_letter_code
_entity_poly.pdbx_strand_id
1 'polypeptide(L)'
;MPVMRSVLPVVFYLFFCVYCWRTAAAQTSSPTTLAAPERYSRVRINLAPEGTLIKLTMLGVLDHALREKGSLITELSDTDLAVLKDAGIAFEVMQSDMAKVYETELAAASKKRAMRTQSTPVNFEFGAMSGYSTFDEAVAQLDAMLGTYPSLVSDKVRIGTSIEGRPMWAVRLGSPQSVGKPQVLYTSLHHAREPG
;
A
#
# COMPACT_ATOMS: atom_id res chain seq x y z
N MET A 1 55.45 -43.67 48.62
CA MET A 1 54.14 -43.52 49.32
C MET A 1 53.32 -42.48 48.57
N PRO A 2 51.98 -42.59 48.55
CA PRO A 2 51.20 -42.68 47.31
C PRO A 2 50.66 -41.35 46.74
N VAL A 3 50.21 -41.50 45.50
CA VAL A 3 49.48 -40.61 44.60
C VAL A 3 48.18 -40.09 45.24
N MET A 4 47.89 -38.79 45.09
CA MET A 4 46.52 -38.28 45.13
C MET A 4 46.27 -37.43 43.87
N ARG A 5 45.63 -38.08 42.89
CA ARG A 5 44.96 -37.42 41.77
C ARG A 5 43.64 -36.87 42.29
N SER A 6 43.40 -35.58 42.08
CA SER A 6 42.08 -34.97 42.29
C SER A 6 41.13 -35.46 41.20
N VAL A 7 40.14 -36.26 41.60
CA VAL A 7 39.02 -36.65 40.75
C VAL A 7 37.90 -35.66 41.05
N LEU A 8 37.59 -34.76 40.11
CA LEU A 8 36.34 -34.01 40.16
C LEU A 8 35.17 -34.96 39.87
N PRO A 9 34.06 -34.91 40.62
CA PRO A 9 32.87 -35.65 40.29
C PRO A 9 32.20 -35.03 39.05
N VAL A 10 32.13 -35.79 37.97
CA VAL A 10 31.25 -35.53 36.83
C VAL A 10 29.82 -35.73 37.33
N VAL A 11 29.14 -34.64 37.65
CA VAL A 11 27.70 -34.67 37.95
C VAL A 11 26.95 -34.74 36.63
N PHE A 12 26.49 -35.94 36.28
CA PHE A 12 25.50 -36.17 35.23
C PHE A 12 24.16 -35.58 35.68
N TYR A 13 23.78 -34.42 35.14
CA TYR A 13 22.38 -33.97 35.20
C TYR A 13 21.58 -34.72 34.14
N LEU A 14 20.86 -35.75 34.59
CA LEU A 14 19.74 -36.34 33.87
C LEU A 14 18.64 -35.28 33.75
N PHE A 15 18.57 -34.60 32.60
CA PHE A 15 17.39 -33.83 32.23
C PHE A 15 16.25 -34.82 31.98
N PHE A 16 15.37 -34.97 32.98
CA PHE A 16 14.06 -35.59 32.79
C PHE A 16 13.27 -34.72 31.81
N CYS A 17 13.21 -35.17 30.55
CA CYS A 17 12.29 -34.67 29.55
C CYS A 17 10.88 -35.10 29.96
N VAL A 18 10.22 -34.26 30.77
CA VAL A 18 8.78 -34.39 31.02
C VAL A 18 8.09 -34.06 29.70
N TYR A 19 7.68 -35.11 28.99
CA TYR A 19 6.68 -35.07 27.94
C TYR A 19 5.40 -34.46 28.53
N CYS A 20 5.32 -33.12 28.54
CA CYS A 20 4.09 -32.40 28.70
C CYS A 20 3.38 -32.49 27.36
N TRP A 21 2.55 -33.52 27.22
CA TRP A 21 1.62 -33.65 26.10
C TRP A 21 0.55 -32.57 26.27
N ARG A 22 0.91 -31.32 25.94
CA ARG A 22 -0.09 -30.30 25.66
C ARG A 22 -0.81 -30.76 24.41
N THR A 23 -2.06 -31.15 24.56
CA THR A 23 -3.01 -31.23 23.46
C THR A 23 -2.91 -29.92 22.69
N ALA A 24 -2.31 -29.96 21.50
CA ALA A 24 -2.43 -28.89 20.54
C ALA A 24 -3.92 -28.83 20.17
N ALA A 25 -4.65 -27.91 20.78
CA ALA A 25 -5.95 -27.53 20.25
C ALA A 25 -5.66 -27.00 18.85
N ALA A 26 -6.06 -27.76 17.83
CA ALA A 26 -6.01 -27.31 16.46
C ALA A 26 -6.76 -25.98 16.40
N GLN A 27 -6.02 -24.91 16.14
CA GLN A 27 -6.59 -23.60 15.94
C GLN A 27 -7.36 -23.69 14.63
N THR A 28 -8.66 -23.92 14.70
CA THR A 28 -9.54 -23.85 13.54
C THR A 28 -9.58 -22.39 13.12
N SER A 29 -8.63 -21.98 12.27
CA SER A 29 -8.79 -20.76 11.49
C SER A 29 -10.03 -20.98 10.65
N SER A 30 -11.12 -20.31 10.99
CA SER A 30 -12.25 -20.18 10.08
C SER A 30 -11.68 -19.73 8.74
N PRO A 31 -12.02 -20.39 7.62
CA PRO A 31 -11.64 -19.86 6.33
C PRO A 31 -12.24 -18.45 6.25
N THR A 32 -11.37 -17.44 6.18
CA THR A 32 -11.79 -16.11 5.75
C THR A 32 -12.29 -16.30 4.33
N THR A 33 -13.60 -16.45 4.17
CA THR A 33 -14.24 -16.29 2.87
C THR A 33 -13.86 -14.90 2.41
N LEU A 34 -12.95 -14.78 1.44
CA LEU A 34 -12.77 -13.52 0.73
C LEU A 34 -14.15 -13.17 0.20
N ALA A 35 -14.72 -12.09 0.72
CA ALA A 35 -15.90 -11.49 0.10
C ALA A 35 -15.59 -11.31 -1.39
N ALA A 36 -16.58 -11.55 -2.24
CA ALA A 36 -16.44 -11.23 -3.66
C ALA A 36 -15.94 -9.78 -3.77
N PRO A 37 -15.01 -9.48 -4.69
CA PRO A 37 -14.43 -8.15 -4.80
C PRO A 37 -15.57 -7.14 -4.93
N GLU A 38 -15.56 -6.16 -4.04
CA GLU A 38 -16.60 -5.15 -3.99
C GLU A 38 -16.58 -4.36 -5.30
N ARG A 39 -17.75 -4.24 -5.93
CA ARG A 39 -17.89 -3.55 -7.20
C ARG A 39 -18.13 -2.06 -6.94
N TYR A 40 -17.46 -1.24 -7.74
CA TYR A 40 -17.58 0.21 -7.69
C TYR A 40 -18.25 0.73 -8.94
N SER A 41 -19.10 1.73 -8.76
CA SER A 41 -19.80 2.43 -9.83
C SER A 41 -19.52 3.93 -9.75
N ARG A 42 -19.30 4.56 -10.90
CA ARG A 42 -19.32 6.01 -11.00
C ARG A 42 -20.77 6.49 -11.09
N VAL A 43 -21.15 7.32 -10.15
CA VAL A 43 -22.51 7.85 -10.04
C VAL A 43 -22.53 9.37 -10.06
N ARG A 44 -23.65 9.92 -10.51
CA ARG A 44 -23.99 11.34 -10.41
C ARG A 44 -25.08 11.53 -9.38
N ILE A 45 -24.87 12.45 -8.44
CA ILE A 45 -25.83 12.81 -7.39
C ILE A 45 -26.18 14.28 -7.55
N ASN A 46 -27.47 14.57 -7.70
CA ASN A 46 -27.97 15.94 -7.86
C ASN A 46 -27.95 16.66 -6.49
N LEU A 47 -27.35 17.85 -6.42
CA LEU A 47 -27.33 18.67 -5.20
C LEU A 47 -28.45 19.70 -5.13
N ALA A 48 -29.38 19.73 -6.08
CA ALA A 48 -30.52 20.64 -6.06
C ALA A 48 -31.40 20.52 -4.79
N PRO A 49 -31.68 19.31 -4.24
CA PRO A 49 -32.35 19.21 -2.95
C PRO A 49 -31.46 19.76 -1.83
N GLU A 50 -32.02 20.63 -1.00
CA GLU A 50 -31.29 21.29 0.09
C GLU A 50 -30.72 20.28 1.08
N GLY A 51 -29.50 20.54 1.56
CA GLY A 51 -28.83 19.71 2.56
C GLY A 51 -28.30 18.36 2.04
N THR A 52 -28.45 18.04 0.74
CA THR A 52 -27.97 16.78 0.16
C THR A 52 -26.49 16.54 0.44
N LEU A 53 -25.63 17.56 0.24
CA LEU A 53 -24.20 17.44 0.51
C LEU A 53 -23.92 17.09 1.98
N ILE A 54 -24.61 17.74 2.91
CA ILE A 54 -24.45 17.49 4.36
C ILE A 54 -24.88 16.07 4.69
N LYS A 55 -26.01 15.60 4.15
CA LYS A 55 -26.49 14.22 4.34
C LYS A 55 -25.46 13.21 3.83
N LEU A 56 -24.91 13.42 2.63
CA LEU A 56 -23.88 12.55 2.08
C LEU A 56 -22.63 12.49 2.97
N THR A 57 -22.18 13.64 3.50
CA THR A 57 -21.04 13.68 4.43
C THR A 57 -21.35 12.96 5.74
N MET A 58 -22.57 13.12 6.30
CA MET A 58 -22.98 12.44 7.53
C MET A 58 -23.11 10.93 7.38
N LEU A 59 -23.47 10.45 6.19
CA LEU A 59 -23.51 9.02 5.87
C LEU A 59 -22.11 8.40 5.73
N GLY A 60 -21.05 9.21 5.62
CA GLY A 60 -19.68 8.73 5.50
C GLY A 60 -19.35 8.08 4.15
N VAL A 61 -20.25 8.17 3.17
CA VAL A 61 -20.11 7.56 1.83
C VAL A 61 -19.23 8.39 0.88
N LEU A 62 -18.89 9.63 1.25
CA LEU A 62 -18.05 10.50 0.42
C LEU A 62 -16.59 10.41 0.84
N ASP A 63 -15.78 9.89 -0.06
CA ASP A 63 -14.31 9.95 0.03
C ASP A 63 -13.75 11.04 -0.91
N HIS A 64 -14.11 10.97 -2.19
CA HIS A 64 -13.71 11.95 -3.19
C HIS A 64 -14.83 12.19 -4.21
N ALA A 65 -15.02 13.43 -4.64
CA ALA A 65 -16.07 13.78 -5.60
C ALA A 65 -15.67 14.98 -6.47
N LEU A 66 -16.03 14.91 -7.75
CA LEU A 66 -15.98 16.03 -8.67
C LEU A 66 -17.31 16.79 -8.62
N ARG A 67 -17.28 18.10 -8.42
CA ARG A 67 -18.48 18.94 -8.49
C ARG A 67 -18.66 19.47 -9.91
N GLU A 68 -19.78 19.13 -10.55
CA GLU A 68 -20.12 19.59 -11.89
C GLU A 68 -21.57 20.08 -11.96
N LYS A 69 -21.78 21.34 -12.36
CA LYS A 69 -23.10 21.93 -12.68
C LYS A 69 -24.21 21.61 -11.67
N GLY A 70 -23.93 21.74 -10.36
CA GLY A 70 -24.90 21.47 -9.31
C GLY A 70 -25.10 19.98 -8.98
N SER A 71 -24.25 19.10 -9.48
CA SER A 71 -24.18 17.68 -9.13
C SER A 71 -22.80 17.31 -8.58
N LEU A 72 -22.72 16.18 -7.90
CA LEU A 72 -21.47 15.49 -7.58
C LEU A 72 -21.33 14.27 -8.47
N ILE A 73 -20.14 14.04 -8.98
CA ILE A 73 -19.72 12.80 -9.62
C ILE A 73 -18.73 12.14 -8.68
N THR A 74 -19.02 10.92 -8.24
CA THR A 74 -18.21 10.17 -7.29
C THR A 74 -18.28 8.67 -7.61
N GLU A 75 -17.32 7.92 -7.12
CA GLU A 75 -17.24 6.48 -7.29
C GLU A 75 -17.57 5.82 -5.96
N LEU A 76 -18.65 5.07 -5.94
CA LEU A 76 -19.20 4.47 -4.73
C LEU A 76 -19.27 2.96 -4.88
N SER A 77 -19.06 2.26 -3.78
CA SER A 77 -19.20 0.82 -3.74
C SER A 77 -20.67 0.40 -3.75
N ASP A 78 -20.96 -0.86 -4.10
CA ASP A 78 -22.33 -1.39 -4.00
C ASP A 78 -22.91 -1.23 -2.58
N THR A 79 -22.06 -1.30 -1.54
CA THR A 79 -22.46 -1.05 -0.14
C THR A 79 -22.88 0.41 0.06
N ASP A 80 -22.08 1.37 -0.41
CA ASP A 80 -22.40 2.80 -0.30
C ASP A 80 -23.64 3.17 -1.11
N LEU A 81 -23.84 2.54 -2.27
CA LEU A 81 -25.05 2.74 -3.07
C LEU A 81 -26.31 2.22 -2.36
N ALA A 82 -26.20 1.15 -1.57
CA ALA A 82 -27.30 0.70 -0.73
C ALA A 82 -27.62 1.73 0.37
N VAL A 83 -26.60 2.30 1.01
CA VAL A 83 -26.77 3.38 2.00
C VAL A 83 -27.48 4.59 1.39
N LEU A 84 -27.16 4.97 0.15
CA LEU A 84 -27.86 6.06 -0.54
C LEU A 84 -29.35 5.73 -0.81
N LYS A 85 -29.65 4.50 -1.24
CA LYS A 85 -31.03 4.05 -1.48
C LYS A 85 -31.85 4.11 -0.19
N ASP A 86 -31.30 3.59 0.91
CA ASP A 86 -31.96 3.55 2.21
C ASP A 86 -32.19 4.97 2.76
N ALA A 87 -31.28 5.89 2.49
CA ALA A 87 -31.41 7.31 2.85
C ALA A 87 -32.35 8.11 1.93
N GLY A 88 -32.92 7.49 0.88
CA GLY A 88 -33.79 8.15 -0.09
C GLY A 88 -33.06 9.20 -0.96
N ILE A 89 -31.74 9.06 -1.13
CA ILE A 89 -30.93 9.95 -1.95
C ILE A 89 -30.90 9.41 -3.38
N ALA A 90 -31.49 10.15 -4.32
CA ALA A 90 -31.49 9.77 -5.73
C ALA A 90 -30.09 9.95 -6.36
N PHE A 91 -29.68 8.98 -7.17
CA PHE A 91 -28.44 9.01 -7.94
C PHE A 91 -28.62 8.35 -9.31
N GLU A 92 -27.77 8.74 -10.27
CA GLU A 92 -27.70 8.20 -11.61
C GLU A 92 -26.40 7.39 -11.77
N VAL A 93 -26.48 6.14 -12.20
CA VAL A 93 -25.28 5.33 -12.48
C VAL A 93 -24.75 5.68 -13.87
N MET A 94 -23.56 6.28 -13.93
CA MET A 94 -22.90 6.65 -15.18
C MET A 94 -22.07 5.49 -15.74
N GLN A 95 -21.36 4.78 -14.86
CA GLN A 95 -20.55 3.62 -15.21
C GLN A 95 -20.72 2.61 -14.07
N SER A 96 -21.20 1.43 -14.39
CA SER A 96 -21.55 0.44 -13.38
C SER A 96 -20.39 -0.44 -12.95
N ASP A 97 -19.26 -0.42 -13.67
CA ASP A 97 -18.10 -1.28 -13.38
C ASP A 97 -16.81 -0.48 -13.58
N MET A 98 -16.35 0.14 -12.50
CA MET A 98 -15.13 0.94 -12.53
C MET A 98 -13.87 0.10 -12.71
N ALA A 99 -13.84 -1.15 -12.23
CA ALA A 99 -12.70 -2.04 -12.45
C ALA A 99 -12.46 -2.26 -13.95
N LYS A 100 -13.53 -2.57 -14.69
CA LYS A 100 -13.46 -2.74 -16.14
C LYS A 100 -13.08 -1.44 -16.88
N VAL A 101 -13.57 -0.30 -16.40
CA VAL A 101 -13.21 1.02 -16.96
C VAL A 101 -11.70 1.23 -16.81
N TYR A 102 -11.15 1.04 -15.62
CA TYR A 102 -9.72 1.17 -15.39
C TYR A 102 -8.93 0.16 -16.20
N GLU A 103 -9.30 -1.12 -16.25
CA GLU A 103 -8.67 -2.12 -17.13
C GLU A 103 -8.61 -1.68 -18.61
N THR A 104 -9.68 -1.08 -19.10
CA THR A 104 -9.74 -0.56 -20.47
C THR A 104 -8.82 0.64 -20.67
N GLU A 105 -8.84 1.57 -19.71
CA GLU A 105 -7.96 2.74 -19.71
C GLU A 105 -6.48 2.35 -19.60
N LEU A 106 -6.16 1.35 -18.78
CA LEU A 106 -4.84 0.72 -18.63
C LEU A 106 -4.35 0.15 -19.97
N ALA A 107 -5.20 -0.62 -20.67
CA ALA A 107 -4.89 -1.18 -21.98
C ALA A 107 -4.70 -0.11 -23.07
N ALA A 108 -5.33 1.05 -22.93
CA ALA A 108 -5.15 2.19 -23.84
C ALA A 108 -3.94 3.07 -23.47
N ALA A 109 -3.64 3.22 -22.17
CA ALA A 109 -2.54 4.02 -21.66
C ALA A 109 -1.17 3.41 -21.99
N SER A 110 -1.05 2.07 -21.98
CA SER A 110 0.16 1.37 -22.46
C SER A 110 0.52 1.78 -23.90
N LYS A 111 -0.48 1.98 -24.76
CA LYS A 111 -0.30 2.47 -26.14
C LYS A 111 0.09 3.95 -26.20
N LYS A 112 -0.42 4.79 -25.30
CA LYS A 112 -0.11 6.24 -25.23
C LYS A 112 1.24 6.54 -24.57
N ARG A 113 1.70 5.73 -23.60
CA ARG A 113 2.99 5.93 -22.92
C ARG A 113 4.15 5.67 -23.88
N ALA A 114 3.98 4.75 -24.84
CA ALA A 114 4.86 4.61 -26.01
C ALA A 114 4.90 5.86 -26.92
N MET A 115 3.95 6.80 -26.77
CA MET A 115 3.79 8.00 -27.60
C MET A 115 4.21 9.30 -26.87
N ARG A 116 4.61 9.26 -25.59
CA ARG A 116 5.15 10.45 -24.90
C ARG A 116 6.59 10.71 -25.38
N THR A 117 6.80 11.86 -26.00
CA THR A 117 8.05 12.37 -26.60
C THR A 117 9.13 12.80 -25.58
N GLN A 118 9.00 12.40 -24.32
CA GLN A 118 9.99 12.72 -23.29
C GLN A 118 10.96 11.56 -23.20
N SER A 119 12.24 11.78 -23.49
CA SER A 119 13.25 10.73 -23.36
C SER A 119 13.27 10.25 -21.92
N THR A 120 12.94 8.98 -21.72
CA THR A 120 13.03 8.34 -20.42
C THR A 120 14.47 8.47 -19.91
N PRO A 121 14.70 8.95 -18.67
CA PRO A 121 16.05 9.08 -18.14
C PRO A 121 16.81 7.75 -18.24
N VAL A 122 18.13 7.85 -18.45
CA VAL A 122 19.00 6.67 -18.42
C VAL A 122 18.88 6.00 -17.04
N ASN A 123 18.71 4.68 -17.02
CA ASN A 123 18.47 3.85 -15.82
C ASN A 123 17.12 4.06 -15.12
N PHE A 124 16.11 4.59 -15.81
CA PHE A 124 14.73 4.61 -15.31
C PHE A 124 13.89 3.53 -15.99
N GLU A 125 13.20 2.73 -15.19
CA GLU A 125 12.30 1.66 -15.66
C GLU A 125 10.87 1.92 -15.18
N PHE A 126 9.91 1.62 -16.07
CA PHE A 126 8.50 1.66 -15.74
C PHE A 126 8.09 0.39 -14.97
N GLY A 127 7.26 0.54 -13.94
CA GLY A 127 6.78 -0.60 -13.15
C GLY A 127 5.61 -1.37 -13.79
N ALA A 128 5.30 -2.54 -13.24
CA ALA A 128 4.30 -3.44 -13.82
C ALA A 128 2.84 -2.95 -13.67
N MET A 129 2.55 -2.05 -12.72
CA MET A 129 1.20 -1.51 -12.52
C MET A 129 0.95 -0.34 -13.46
N SER A 130 0.74 -0.63 -14.75
CA SER A 130 0.49 0.39 -15.79
C SER A 130 1.64 1.36 -16.05
N GLY A 131 2.87 0.98 -15.73
CA GLY A 131 4.01 1.86 -15.74
C GLY A 131 4.22 2.63 -14.44
N TYR A 132 3.44 2.37 -13.40
CA TYR A 132 3.75 2.70 -12.01
C TYR A 132 4.35 1.47 -11.31
N SER A 133 5.23 1.70 -10.35
CA SER A 133 5.90 0.65 -9.58
C SER A 133 4.98 0.08 -8.51
N THR A 134 4.95 -1.25 -8.39
CA THR A 134 4.51 -1.92 -7.16
C THR A 134 5.39 -1.47 -5.99
N PHE A 135 4.94 -1.72 -4.75
CA PHE A 135 5.77 -1.42 -3.58
C PHE A 135 7.14 -2.12 -3.65
N ASP A 136 7.16 -3.41 -4.01
CA ASP A 136 8.40 -4.19 -4.08
C ASP A 136 9.31 -3.68 -5.22
N GLU A 137 8.74 -3.33 -6.38
CA GLU A 137 9.50 -2.70 -7.48
C GLU A 137 10.07 -1.35 -7.05
N ALA A 138 9.31 -0.51 -6.36
CA ALA A 138 9.79 0.78 -5.87
C ALA A 138 10.94 0.62 -4.87
N VAL A 139 10.86 -0.38 -3.98
CA VAL A 139 11.95 -0.70 -3.04
C VAL A 139 13.17 -1.25 -3.77
N ALA A 140 12.99 -2.10 -4.78
CA ALA A 140 14.09 -2.61 -5.61
C ALA A 140 14.75 -1.50 -6.42
N GLN A 141 13.99 -0.50 -6.89
CA GLN A 141 14.53 0.68 -7.56
C GLN A 141 15.45 1.49 -6.63
N LEU A 142 15.17 1.59 -5.33
CA LEU A 142 16.09 2.23 -4.38
C LEU A 142 17.43 1.50 -4.29
N ASP A 143 17.41 0.16 -4.30
CA ASP A 143 18.64 -0.65 -4.29
C ASP A 143 19.41 -0.50 -5.62
N ALA A 144 18.69 -0.47 -6.76
CA ALA A 144 19.28 -0.24 -8.07
C ALA A 144 19.93 1.16 -8.17
N MET A 145 19.32 2.18 -7.58
CA MET A 145 19.89 3.53 -7.53
C MET A 145 21.21 3.56 -6.78
N LEU A 146 21.34 2.83 -5.65
CA LEU A 146 22.61 2.71 -4.93
C LEU A 146 23.68 2.01 -5.78
N GLY A 147 23.34 0.89 -6.41
CA GLY A 147 24.27 0.17 -7.29
C GLY A 147 24.75 1.01 -8.47
N THR A 148 23.88 1.86 -9.01
CA THR A 148 24.19 2.74 -10.16
C THR A 148 24.95 3.99 -9.74
N TYR A 149 24.61 4.59 -8.60
CA TYR A 149 25.14 5.88 -8.15
C TYR A 149 25.68 5.82 -6.71
N PRO A 150 26.68 4.97 -6.42
CA PRO A 150 27.14 4.72 -5.05
C PRO A 150 27.80 5.93 -4.38
N SER A 151 28.26 6.92 -5.15
CA SER A 151 28.82 8.17 -4.61
C SER A 151 27.77 9.23 -4.27
N LEU A 152 26.50 9.01 -4.63
CA LEU A 152 25.40 9.97 -4.45
C LEU A 152 24.24 9.41 -3.63
N VAL A 153 24.01 8.11 -3.64
CA VAL A 153 22.89 7.45 -2.96
C VAL A 153 23.44 6.67 -1.76
N SER A 154 22.78 6.77 -0.60
CA SER A 154 23.12 5.95 0.55
C SER A 154 22.45 4.58 0.49
N ASP A 155 22.91 3.65 1.33
CA ASP A 155 22.07 2.52 1.73
C ASP A 155 20.70 2.99 2.18
N LYS A 156 19.66 2.22 1.86
CA LYS A 156 18.32 2.47 2.39
C LYS A 156 18.30 2.20 3.88
N VAL A 157 17.66 3.09 4.62
CA VAL A 157 17.46 2.94 6.06
C VAL A 157 15.97 2.76 6.34
N ARG A 158 15.65 1.87 7.29
CA ARG A 158 14.29 1.73 7.78
C ARG A 158 14.03 2.86 8.77
N ILE A 159 13.09 3.74 8.44
CA ILE A 159 12.70 4.87 9.30
C ILE A 159 11.46 4.56 10.15
N GLY A 160 10.79 3.45 9.87
CA GLY A 160 9.67 2.97 10.67
C GLY A 160 8.97 1.78 10.03
N THR A 161 7.77 1.50 10.52
CA THR A 161 6.94 0.39 10.07
C THR A 161 5.51 0.89 9.91
N SER A 162 4.81 0.47 8.86
CA SER A 162 3.39 0.76 8.67
C SER A 162 2.52 0.01 9.67
N ILE A 163 1.22 0.34 9.71
CA ILE A 163 0.24 -0.35 10.56
C ILE A 163 0.08 -1.85 10.23
N GLU A 164 0.34 -2.23 8.98
CA GLU A 164 0.31 -3.63 8.51
C GLU A 164 1.69 -4.30 8.60
N GLY A 165 2.66 -3.69 9.28
CA GLY A 165 3.98 -4.29 9.49
C GLY A 165 4.97 -4.12 8.33
N ARG A 166 4.67 -3.30 7.32
CA ARG A 166 5.57 -3.09 6.17
C ARG A 166 6.67 -2.06 6.49
N PRO A 167 7.92 -2.28 6.08
CA PRO A 167 9.00 -1.32 6.35
C PRO A 167 8.81 -0.01 5.57
N MET A 168 9.06 1.12 6.24
CA MET A 168 9.17 2.42 5.60
C MET A 168 10.65 2.72 5.35
N TRP A 169 11.00 2.94 4.09
CA TRP A 169 12.37 3.14 3.65
C TRP A 169 12.66 4.61 3.34
N ALA A 170 13.89 5.03 3.63
CA ALA A 170 14.43 6.30 3.18
C ALA A 170 15.83 6.09 2.62
N VAL A 171 16.20 6.91 1.63
CA VAL A 171 17.56 7.04 1.11
C VAL A 171 18.01 8.50 1.24
N ARG A 172 19.29 8.72 1.46
CA ARG A 172 19.89 10.05 1.39
C ARG A 172 20.50 10.24 0.01
N LEU A 173 20.20 11.38 -0.61
CA LEU A 173 20.86 11.83 -1.83
C LEU A 173 21.89 12.91 -1.49
N GLY A 174 23.14 12.71 -1.88
CA GLY A 174 24.24 13.66 -1.72
C GLY A 174 25.60 12.98 -1.60
N SER A 175 26.64 13.65 -2.06
CA SER A 175 28.01 13.14 -2.01
C SER A 175 28.58 13.13 -0.58
N PRO A 176 29.74 12.48 -0.34
CA PRO A 176 30.42 12.56 0.95
C PRO A 176 30.75 14.00 1.39
N GLN A 177 30.91 14.92 0.44
CA GLN A 177 31.12 16.36 0.70
C GLN A 177 29.84 17.09 1.12
N SER A 178 28.69 16.41 1.18
CA SER A 178 27.41 16.97 1.62
C SER A 178 27.15 16.83 3.11
N VAL A 179 28.05 16.20 3.87
CA VAL A 179 27.94 16.12 5.34
C VAL A 179 27.97 17.52 5.94
N GLY A 180 27.02 17.82 6.83
CA GLY A 180 26.89 19.13 7.50
C GLY A 180 26.27 20.25 6.65
N LYS A 181 25.86 19.96 5.40
CA LYS A 181 25.12 20.93 4.57
C LYS A 181 23.63 20.95 4.92
N PRO A 182 22.91 22.05 4.62
CA PRO A 182 21.45 22.10 4.71
C PRO A 182 20.79 20.94 3.94
N GLN A 183 19.67 20.45 4.47
CA GLN A 183 18.96 19.29 3.95
C GLN A 183 17.53 19.66 3.57
N VAL A 184 17.00 18.96 2.58
CA VAL A 184 15.59 19.06 2.15
C VAL A 184 15.01 17.65 2.16
N LEU A 185 13.82 17.51 2.74
CA LEU A 185 13.07 16.26 2.77
C LEU A 185 12.10 16.22 1.59
N TYR A 186 12.18 15.14 0.81
CA TYR A 186 11.20 14.80 -0.22
C TYR A 186 10.44 13.55 0.22
N THR A 187 9.11 13.63 0.17
CA THR A 187 8.20 12.51 0.45
C THR A 187 7.07 12.53 -0.56
N SER A 188 6.53 11.37 -0.89
CA SER A 188 5.41 11.21 -1.82
C SER A 188 4.51 10.06 -1.34
N LEU A 189 3.39 9.86 -2.04
CA LEU A 189 2.47 8.73 -1.82
C LEU A 189 1.85 8.68 -0.41
N HIS A 190 1.63 9.84 0.22
CA HIS A 190 0.87 9.94 1.48
C HIS A 190 -0.59 9.50 1.29
N HIS A 191 -1.13 9.70 0.07
CA HIS A 191 -2.37 9.09 -0.38
C HIS A 191 -2.05 8.02 -1.43
N ALA A 192 -2.46 6.77 -1.17
CA ALA A 192 -2.15 5.62 -2.04
C ALA A 192 -2.74 5.74 -3.46
N ARG A 193 -3.81 6.52 -3.62
CA ARG A 193 -4.50 6.77 -4.90
C ARG A 193 -3.83 7.81 -5.79
N GLU A 194 -2.71 8.41 -5.37
CA GLU A 194 -1.97 9.43 -6.12
C GLU A 194 -0.58 8.89 -6.53
N PRO A 195 -0.50 7.85 -7.39
CA PRO A 195 0.74 7.11 -7.67
C PRO A 195 1.81 7.90 -8.45
N GLY A 196 1.49 9.07 -8.99
CA GLY A 196 2.43 9.98 -9.66
C GLY A 196 1.85 10.77 -10.82
#